data_AF-X1FJQ2-F1
#
_entry.id   AF-X1FJQ2-F1
#
_cell.length_a   1.000
_cell.length_b   1.000
_cell.length_c   1.000
_cell.angle_alpha   90.00
_cell.angle_beta   90.00
_cell.angle_gamma   90.00
#
_symmetry.space_group_name_H-M   'P 1'
#
loop_
_entity.id
_entity.type
_entity.pdbx_description
1 polymer ?
#
loop_
_entity_poly.entity_id
_entity_poly.type
_entity_poly.pdbx_seq_one_letter_code
_entity_poly.pdbx_strand_id
1 'polypeptide(L)' 'LPGLKIFKKGKVRDLYDLKEKLLIVASDRISAFDCVLPVG' A
#
# COMPACT_ATOMS: atom_id res chain seq x y z
N LEU A 1 -1.61 3.81 8.35
CA LEU A 1 -1.66 3.46 9.78
C LEU A 1 -0.80 4.46 10.55
N PRO A 2 -1.37 5.23 11.50
CA PRO A 2 -0.60 6.21 12.26
C PRO A 2 0.58 5.55 12.99
N GLY A 3 1.75 6.21 12.98
CA GLY A 3 2.94 5.74 13.72
C GLY A 3 3.73 4.60 13.08
N LEU A 4 3.29 4.01 11.96
CA LEU A 4 4.07 3.01 11.23
C LEU A 4 4.91 3.63 10.12
N LYS A 5 6.17 3.22 10.04
CA LYS A 5 7.08 3.62 8.96
C LYS A 5 6.66 2.94 7.66
N ILE A 6 6.40 3.75 6.63
CA ILE A 6 6.14 3.24 5.29
C ILE A 6 7.45 2.69 4.73
N PHE A 7 7.43 1.42 4.33
CA PHE A 7 8.54 0.79 3.61
C PHE A 7 8.40 1.04 2.11
N LYS A 8 7.22 0.80 1.55
CA LYS A 8 6.93 1.00 0.12
C LYS A 8 5.43 1.23 -0.10
N LYS A 9 5.10 2.14 -1.01
CA LYS A 9 3.73 2.34 -1.49
C LYS A 9 3.59 1.78 -2.91
N GLY A 10 2.73 0.78 -3.08
CA GLY A 10 2.37 0.23 -4.38
C GLY A 10 1.08 0.87 -4.93
N LYS A 11 0.66 0.39 -6.12
CA LYS A 11 -0.61 0.80 -6.73
C LYS A 11 -1.80 0.46 -5.85
N VAL A 12 -1.81 -0.77 -5.32
CA VAL A 12 -2.96 -1.35 -4.60
C VAL A 12 -2.59 -1.96 -3.24
N ARG A 13 -1.30 -1.91 -2.86
CA ARG A 13 -0.79 -2.45 -1.59
C ARG A 13 0.20 -1.47 -0.97
N ASP A 14 0.15 -1.36 0.34
CA ASP A 14 1.14 -0.63 1.13
C ASP A 14 1.94 -1.61 2.00
N LEU A 15 3.25 -1.40 2.06
CA LEU A 15 4.17 -2.16 2.91
C LEU A 15 4.64 -1.27 4.05
N TYR A 16 4.55 -1.78 5.27
CA TYR A 16 5.04 -1.11 6.47
C TYR A 16 6.14 -1.94 7.13
N ASP A 17 7.16 -1.22 7.61
CA ASP A 17 8.32 -1.79 8.29
C ASP A 17 8.00 -2.01 9.78
N LEU A 18 8.04 -3.28 10.22
CA LEU A 18 7.91 -3.68 11.63
C LEU A 18 9.26 -4.17 12.21
N LYS A 19 10.38 -3.69 11.64
CA LYS A 19 11.77 -4.10 11.93
C LYS A 19 12.08 -5.52 11.44
N GLU A 20 11.67 -6.53 12.20
CA GLU A 20 11.95 -7.95 11.89
C GLU A 20 10.95 -8.56 10.91
N LYS A 21 9.85 -7.85 10.64
CA LYS A 21 8.74 -8.30 9.80
C LYS A 21 8.27 -7.17 8.89
N LEU A 22 7.58 -7.55 7.83
CA LEU A 22 6.85 -6.63 6.97
C LEU A 22 5.34 -6.83 7.14
N LEU A 23 4.62 -5.73 7.27
CA LEU A 23 3.15 -5.72 7.21
C LEU A 23 2.74 -5.34 5.79
N ILE A 24 1.97 -6.22 5.14
CA ILE A 24 1.37 -5.95 3.83
C ILE A 24 -0.10 -5.60 4.05
N VAL A 25 -0.51 -4.41 3.63
CA VAL A 25 -1.89 -3.95 3.66
C VAL A 25 -2.42 -3.90 2.24
N ALA A 26 -3.42 -4.72 1.92
CA ALA A 26 -4.19 -4.61 0.68
C ALA A 26 -5.18 -3.44 0.83
N SER A 27 -5.13 -2.50 -0.10
CA SER A 27 -6.09 -1.39 -0.16
C SER A 27 -7.17 -1.68 -1.19
N ASP A 28 -8.29 -0.96 -1.10
CA ASP A 28 -9.39 -1.05 -2.08
C ASP A 28 -9.07 -0.31 -3.41
N ARG A 29 -7.87 0.27 -3.56
CA ARG A 29 -7.43 0.84 -4.84
C ARG A 29 -7.38 -0.26 -5.90
N ILE A 30 -7.86 0.07 -7.09
CA ILE A 30 -7.81 -0.79 -8.28
C ILE A 30 -6.91 -0.13 -9.32
N SER A 31 -6.19 -0.92 -10.11
CA SER A 31 -5.35 -0.40 -11.20
C SER A 31 -5.62 -1.13 -12.51
N ALA A 32 -5.65 -0.39 -13.62
CA ALA A 32 -5.77 -0.90 -14.98
C ALA A 32 -4.94 -0.03 -15.95
N PHE A 33 -4.41 -0.61 -17.02
CA PHE A 33 -3.58 0.10 -18.02
C PHE A 33 -2.45 0.94 -17.40
N ASP A 34 -1.74 0.35 -16.45
CA ASP A 34 -0.67 0.99 -15.67
C ASP A 34 -1.09 2.18 -14.77
N CYS A 35 -2.38 2.52 -14.70
CA CYS A 35 -2.91 3.63 -13.90
C CYS A 35 -3.68 3.13 -12.65
N VAL A 36 -3.64 3.90 -11.56
CA VAL A 36 -4.53 3.69 -10.39
C VAL A 36 -5.83 4.42 -10.66
N LEU A 37 -6.96 3.73 -10.56
CA LEU A 37 -8.26 4.32 -10.80
C LEU A 37 -8.63 5.28 -9.65
N PRO A 38 -9.21 6.44 -9.95
CA PRO A 38 -9.77 7.31 -8.91
C PRO A 38 -10.89 6.57 -8.18
N VAL A 39 -11.02 6.82 -6.89
CA VAL A 39 -12.18 6.38 -6.13
C VAL A 39 -13.38 7.24 -6.56
N GLY A 40 -14.50 6.58 -6.87
CA GLY A 40 -15.76 7.22 -7.22
C GLY A 40 -16.51 7.73 -6.00
#